data_AF-X1QI73-F1
#
_entry.id   AF-X1QI73-F1
#
_cell.length_a   1.000
_cell.length_b   1.000
_cell.length_c   1.000
_cell.angle_alpha   90.00
_cell.angle_beta   90.00
_cell.angle_gamma   90.00
#
_symmetry.space_group_name_H-M   'P 1'
#
loop_
_entity.id
_entity.type
_entity.pdbx_description
1 polymer ?
#
loop_
_entity_poly.entity_id
_entity_poly.type
_entity_poly.pdbx_seq_one_letter_code
_entity_poly.pdbx_strand_id
1 'polypeptide(L)'
;MLEVNRHENIEILSYSEVKKVEGYVGNYKVTVEKKPRYMNNDCNGCGACSEVCPIYTSNYFDENLGVRKAIDIAFGQAVPFLYDIDRDVCVECFSCVEACELDAIDFSQVPEEVAFNVGTIIIATGWDIYEPYGEYGYGKFENVIHQAQLERILAPNGPLEGHVHRISDAKKPKEIVFIQCVGSRDTERPYCSGVCCMLSLKNGKLLKQEFPEANITICYIDMRTNEKGFEEYYQRAKNSDIRMIRGKVGEITEDPETKNVNIRVYSSLTDEIIKIS
;
A
#
# COMPACT_ATOMS: atom_id res chain seq x y z
N MET A 1 -2.53 -8.20 -15.73
CA MET A 1 -3.90 -7.67 -15.55
C MET A 1 -4.66 -7.65 -16.88
N LEU A 2 -4.19 -6.91 -17.90
CA LEU A 2 -4.87 -6.83 -19.20
C LEU A 2 -5.08 -8.18 -19.90
N GLU A 3 -4.09 -9.06 -19.87
CA GLU A 3 -4.20 -10.40 -20.48
C GLU A 3 -5.35 -11.21 -19.88
N VAL A 4 -5.44 -11.26 -18.54
CA VAL A 4 -6.51 -11.97 -17.83
C VAL A 4 -7.88 -11.38 -18.17
N ASN A 5 -7.98 -10.05 -18.26
CA ASN A 5 -9.24 -9.35 -18.59
C ASN A 5 -9.73 -9.57 -20.02
N ARG A 6 -8.87 -10.08 -20.91
CA ARG A 6 -9.21 -10.36 -22.32
C ARG A 6 -9.23 -11.85 -22.62
N HIS A 7 -9.06 -12.71 -21.61
CA HIS A 7 -8.89 -14.13 -21.83
C HIS A 7 -10.25 -14.83 -21.96
N GLU A 8 -10.45 -15.57 -23.04
CA GLU A 8 -11.74 -16.19 -23.40
C GLU A 8 -12.26 -17.19 -22.36
N ASN A 9 -11.34 -17.86 -21.66
CA ASN A 9 -11.67 -18.85 -20.61
C ASN A 9 -11.61 -18.30 -19.18
N ILE A 10 -11.49 -16.98 -18.99
CA ILE A 10 -11.45 -16.37 -17.65
C ILE A 10 -12.53 -15.29 -17.57
N GLU A 11 -13.48 -15.48 -16.65
CA GLU A 11 -14.44 -14.45 -16.26
C GLU A 11 -13.89 -13.69 -15.04
N ILE A 12 -13.72 -12.37 -15.17
CA ILE A 12 -13.35 -11.51 -14.04
C ILE A 12 -14.60 -10.94 -13.40
N LEU A 13 -14.84 -11.33 -12.14
CA LEU A 13 -15.84 -10.72 -11.27
C LEU A 13 -15.16 -9.71 -10.35
N SER A 14 -14.82 -8.54 -10.89
CA SER A 14 -14.25 -7.44 -10.08
C SER A 14 -15.31 -6.85 -9.14
N TYR A 15 -14.88 -6.29 -8.01
CA TYR A 15 -15.79 -5.71 -7.01
C TYR A 15 -16.90 -6.70 -6.57
N SER A 16 -16.50 -7.95 -6.38
CA SER A 16 -17.38 -9.07 -6.02
C SER A 16 -16.72 -9.92 -4.94
N GLU A 17 -17.51 -10.56 -4.08
CA GLU A 17 -17.03 -11.38 -2.97
C GLU A 17 -17.73 -12.73 -2.91
N VAL A 18 -16.98 -13.78 -2.59
CA VAL A 18 -17.55 -15.10 -2.32
C VAL A 18 -18.27 -15.07 -0.97
N LYS A 19 -19.59 -15.29 -0.99
CA LYS A 19 -20.42 -15.30 0.24
C LYS A 19 -20.59 -16.70 0.81
N LYS A 20 -20.66 -17.70 -0.06
CA LYS A 20 -20.98 -19.06 0.34
C LYS A 20 -20.29 -20.08 -0.57
N VAL A 21 -19.76 -21.13 0.04
CA VAL A 21 -19.22 -22.30 -0.65
C VAL A 21 -19.86 -23.55 -0.07
N GLU A 22 -20.50 -24.33 -0.91
CA GLU A 22 -21.16 -25.60 -0.55
C GLU A 22 -20.68 -26.73 -1.47
N GLY A 23 -20.83 -27.97 -1.02
CA GLY A 23 -20.45 -29.15 -1.79
C GLY A 23 -19.09 -29.73 -1.42
N TYR A 24 -18.44 -30.38 -2.37
CA TYR A 24 -17.20 -31.14 -2.16
C TYR A 24 -16.32 -31.08 -3.41
N VAL A 25 -15.09 -31.61 -3.32
CA VAL A 25 -14.10 -31.58 -4.41
C VAL A 25 -14.69 -32.12 -5.72
N GLY A 26 -14.56 -31.35 -6.80
CA GLY A 26 -15.14 -31.66 -8.11
C GLY A 26 -16.59 -31.23 -8.29
N ASN A 27 -17.29 -30.82 -7.23
CA ASN A 27 -18.71 -30.43 -7.28
C ASN A 27 -19.04 -29.37 -6.20
N TYR A 28 -18.42 -28.19 -6.30
CA TYR A 28 -18.76 -27.04 -5.48
C TYR A 28 -19.85 -26.21 -6.12
N LYS A 29 -20.76 -25.70 -5.29
CA LYS A 29 -21.64 -24.59 -5.61
C LYS A 29 -21.17 -23.36 -4.83
N VAL A 30 -20.78 -22.32 -5.55
CA VAL A 30 -20.22 -21.09 -4.99
C VAL A 30 -21.19 -19.94 -5.27
N THR A 31 -21.61 -19.23 -4.22
CA THR A 31 -22.38 -17.99 -4.35
C THR A 31 -21.44 -16.80 -4.25
N VAL A 32 -21.45 -15.96 -5.27
CA VAL A 32 -20.68 -14.71 -5.35
C VAL A 32 -21.67 -13.54 -5.34
N GLU A 33 -21.43 -12.59 -4.45
CA GLU A 33 -22.12 -11.29 -4.43
C GLU A 33 -21.34 -10.30 -5.28
N LYS A 34 -21.95 -9.80 -6.35
CA LYS A 34 -21.45 -8.67 -7.13
C LYS A 34 -21.93 -7.39 -6.47
N LYS A 35 -21.00 -6.58 -5.98
CA LYS A 35 -21.34 -5.31 -5.34
C LYS A 35 -21.69 -4.27 -6.42
N PRO A 36 -22.67 -3.38 -6.16
CA PRO A 36 -23.06 -2.37 -7.13
C PRO A 36 -21.95 -1.31 -7.25
N ARG A 37 -21.42 -1.12 -8.45
CA ARG A 37 -20.51 0.01 -8.75
C ARG A 37 -21.27 1.33 -8.91
N TYR A 38 -22.60 1.23 -9.05
CA TYR A 38 -23.49 2.31 -9.47
C TYR A 38 -23.12 2.83 -10.86
N MET A 39 -22.62 1.91 -11.69
CA MET A 39 -22.10 2.19 -13.01
C MET A 39 -22.34 1.00 -13.92
N ASN A 40 -22.81 1.26 -15.13
CA ASN A 40 -23.01 0.24 -16.16
C ASN A 40 -21.74 0.05 -17.02
N ASN A 41 -21.82 -0.85 -18.00
CA ASN A 41 -20.69 -1.22 -18.84
C ASN A 41 -20.38 -0.20 -19.96
N ASP A 42 -21.18 0.85 -20.12
CA ASP A 42 -20.94 1.90 -21.12
C ASP A 42 -19.87 2.90 -20.65
N CYS A 43 -19.49 2.86 -19.36
CA CYS A 43 -18.40 3.70 -18.86
C CYS A 43 -17.08 3.41 -19.60
N ASN A 44 -16.47 4.49 -20.11
CA ASN A 44 -15.20 4.46 -20.81
C ASN A 44 -14.00 4.93 -19.96
N GLY A 45 -14.24 5.29 -18.69
CA GLY A 45 -13.20 5.76 -17.78
C GLY A 45 -12.66 7.17 -18.07
N CYS A 46 -13.42 8.06 -18.74
CA CYS A 46 -12.93 9.39 -19.13
C CYS A 46 -12.62 10.34 -17.96
N GLY A 47 -13.26 10.16 -16.80
CA GLY A 47 -13.00 10.94 -15.58
C GLY A 47 -13.82 12.22 -15.39
N ALA A 48 -14.64 12.63 -16.36
CA ALA A 48 -15.49 13.83 -16.26
C ALA A 48 -16.38 13.84 -15.00
N CYS A 49 -16.88 12.68 -14.61
CA CYS A 49 -17.71 12.51 -13.41
C CYS A 49 -16.95 12.76 -12.09
N SER A 50 -15.65 12.47 -12.06
CA SER A 50 -14.79 12.65 -10.88
C SER A 50 -14.38 14.11 -10.71
N GLU A 51 -14.11 14.81 -11.81
CA GLU A 51 -13.75 16.24 -11.82
C GLU A 51 -14.83 17.11 -11.18
N VAL A 52 -16.11 16.80 -11.45
CA VAL A 52 -17.26 17.55 -10.91
C VAL A 52 -17.69 17.11 -9.51
N CYS A 53 -17.15 16.00 -8.98
CA CYS A 53 -17.54 15.50 -7.67
C CYS A 53 -17.03 16.44 -6.56
N PRO A 54 -17.89 16.98 -5.68
CA PRO A 54 -17.45 17.92 -4.63
C PRO A 54 -16.85 17.21 -3.41
N ILE A 55 -17.03 15.89 -3.28
CA ILE A 55 -16.64 15.13 -2.10
C ILE A 55 -15.23 14.58 -2.26
N TYR A 56 -14.41 14.81 -1.24
CA TYR A 56 -13.10 14.21 -1.07
C TYR A 56 -13.13 13.27 0.12
N THR A 57 -12.51 12.10 -0.03
CA THR A 57 -12.31 11.10 1.02
C THR A 57 -10.87 10.61 0.99
N SER A 58 -10.46 9.86 2.02
CA SER A 58 -9.14 9.25 2.08
C SER A 58 -8.97 8.20 0.98
N ASN A 59 -7.81 8.18 0.32
CA ASN A 59 -7.51 7.14 -0.67
C ASN A 59 -6.84 5.93 0.00
N TYR A 60 -7.59 4.84 0.15
CA TYR A 60 -7.06 3.60 0.71
C TYR A 60 -5.90 3.03 -0.11
N PHE A 61 -5.92 3.18 -1.45
CA PHE A 61 -4.86 2.68 -2.33
C PHE A 61 -3.54 3.43 -2.11
N ASP A 62 -3.61 4.68 -1.68
CA ASP A 62 -2.46 5.51 -1.32
C ASP A 62 -2.10 5.42 0.16
N GLU A 63 -2.53 4.37 0.86
CA GLU A 63 -2.28 4.17 2.29
C GLU A 63 -2.73 5.38 3.12
N ASN A 64 -3.85 6.00 2.72
CA ASN A 64 -4.45 7.19 3.34
C ASN A 64 -3.58 8.46 3.31
N LEU A 65 -2.52 8.49 2.47
CA LEU A 65 -1.69 9.68 2.27
C LEU A 65 -2.28 10.65 1.26
N GLY A 66 -3.06 10.12 0.31
CA GLY A 66 -3.75 10.88 -0.74
C GLY A 66 -5.24 11.02 -0.45
N VAL A 67 -5.88 11.88 -1.25
CA VAL A 67 -7.33 11.98 -1.29
C VAL A 67 -7.87 11.44 -2.61
N ARG A 68 -9.07 10.91 -2.59
CA ARG A 68 -9.83 10.49 -3.78
C ARG A 68 -11.24 11.07 -3.74
N LYS A 69 -11.96 10.97 -4.85
CA LYS A 69 -13.36 11.40 -4.92
C LYS A 69 -14.30 10.29 -4.48
N ALA A 70 -15.54 10.67 -4.15
CA ALA A 70 -16.61 9.69 -3.92
C ALA A 70 -16.91 8.84 -5.17
N ILE A 71 -16.70 9.40 -6.37
CA ILE A 71 -16.70 8.67 -7.64
C ILE A 71 -15.28 8.64 -8.20
N ASP A 72 -14.65 7.48 -8.21
CA ASP A 72 -13.24 7.36 -8.65
C ASP A 72 -12.92 6.01 -9.28
N ILE A 73 -11.71 5.89 -9.83
CA ILE A 73 -11.07 4.62 -10.20
C ILE A 73 -10.06 4.26 -9.10
N ALA A 74 -9.89 2.97 -8.82
CA ALA A 74 -8.93 2.49 -7.81
C ALA A 74 -7.50 3.04 -7.99
N PHE A 75 -6.99 3.05 -9.23
CA PHE A 75 -5.73 3.69 -9.62
C PHE A 75 -5.64 3.84 -11.15
N GLY A 76 -4.73 4.67 -11.65
CA GLY A 76 -4.65 5.04 -13.07
C GLY A 76 -4.40 3.92 -14.09
N GLN A 77 -4.12 2.69 -13.65
CA GLN A 77 -3.96 1.51 -14.50
C GLN A 77 -4.87 0.34 -14.06
N ALA A 78 -5.95 0.65 -13.32
CA ALA A 78 -6.89 -0.35 -12.83
C ALA A 78 -7.50 -1.18 -13.97
N VAL A 79 -7.79 -2.44 -13.67
CA VAL A 79 -8.46 -3.37 -14.60
C VAL A 79 -9.57 -4.11 -13.84
N PRO A 80 -10.83 -4.02 -14.27
CA PRO A 80 -11.32 -3.19 -15.39
C PRO A 80 -11.15 -1.69 -15.09
N PHE A 81 -10.98 -0.90 -16.15
CA PHE A 81 -10.80 0.56 -16.06
C PHE A 81 -12.18 1.24 -15.97
N LEU A 82 -12.86 1.01 -14.85
CA LEU A 82 -14.22 1.47 -14.58
C LEU A 82 -14.24 2.24 -13.27
N TYR A 83 -15.01 3.33 -13.26
CA TYR A 83 -15.29 4.09 -12.05
C TYR A 83 -16.27 3.32 -11.14
N ASP A 84 -16.23 3.62 -9.85
CA ASP A 84 -17.22 3.21 -8.87
C ASP A 84 -17.60 4.39 -7.97
N ILE A 85 -18.80 4.34 -7.41
CA ILE A 85 -19.28 5.32 -6.43
C ILE A 85 -19.24 4.70 -5.03
N ASP A 86 -18.46 5.31 -4.15
CA ASP A 86 -18.49 5.04 -2.71
C ASP A 86 -19.70 5.76 -2.09
N ARG A 87 -20.72 4.95 -1.73
CA ARG A 87 -21.97 5.43 -1.15
C ARG A 87 -21.85 5.82 0.32
N ASP A 88 -20.80 5.39 1.02
CA ASP A 88 -20.61 5.75 2.42
C ASP A 88 -20.25 7.23 2.58
N VAL A 89 -19.70 7.85 1.53
CA VAL A 89 -19.33 9.27 1.49
C VAL A 89 -20.11 10.09 0.45
N CYS A 90 -20.80 9.45 -0.49
CA CYS A 90 -21.58 10.15 -1.52
C CYS A 90 -22.73 10.96 -0.89
N VAL A 91 -22.88 12.23 -1.32
CA VAL A 91 -23.95 13.13 -0.86
C VAL A 91 -25.13 13.25 -1.84
N GLU A 92 -25.14 12.45 -2.90
CA GLU A 92 -26.22 12.44 -3.90
C GLU A 92 -26.53 13.81 -4.52
N CYS A 93 -25.51 14.62 -4.81
CA CYS A 93 -25.74 15.90 -5.51
C CYS A 93 -25.99 15.75 -7.02
N PHE A 94 -25.81 14.53 -7.56
CA PHE A 94 -26.02 14.14 -8.96
C PHE A 94 -25.22 14.91 -10.04
N SER A 95 -24.28 15.78 -9.66
CA SER A 95 -23.42 16.49 -10.62
C SER A 95 -22.63 15.55 -11.54
N CYS A 96 -22.24 14.38 -11.04
CA CYS A 96 -21.56 13.35 -11.84
C CYS A 96 -22.45 12.76 -12.94
N VAL A 97 -23.78 12.69 -12.72
CA VAL A 97 -24.75 12.20 -13.70
C VAL A 97 -24.85 13.19 -14.86
N GLU A 98 -25.01 14.48 -14.56
CA GLU A 98 -25.07 15.55 -15.57
C GLU A 98 -23.79 15.63 -16.42
N ALA A 99 -22.63 15.33 -15.84
CA ALA A 99 -21.35 15.33 -16.53
C ALA A 99 -21.09 14.06 -17.38
N CYS A 100 -21.89 12.99 -17.22
CA CYS A 100 -21.65 11.72 -17.90
C CYS A 100 -22.39 11.67 -19.25
N GLU A 101 -21.68 11.95 -20.34
CA GLU A 101 -22.26 11.93 -21.71
C GLU A 101 -22.74 10.54 -22.18
N LEU A 102 -22.32 9.47 -21.51
CA LEU A 102 -22.66 8.08 -21.86
C LEU A 102 -23.82 7.52 -21.02
N ASP A 103 -24.42 8.33 -20.12
CA ASP A 103 -25.47 7.88 -19.21
C ASP A 103 -25.08 6.60 -18.43
N ALA A 104 -23.79 6.49 -18.09
CA ALA A 104 -23.24 5.26 -17.52
C ALA A 104 -23.51 5.09 -16.01
N ILE A 105 -23.94 6.16 -15.33
CA ILE A 105 -24.14 6.17 -13.87
C ILE A 105 -25.55 5.70 -13.54
N ASP A 106 -25.65 4.68 -12.68
CA ASP A 106 -26.92 4.07 -12.29
C ASP A 106 -26.99 3.82 -10.78
N PHE A 107 -27.63 4.76 -10.06
CA PHE A 107 -27.83 4.66 -8.61
C PHE A 107 -28.88 3.61 -8.21
N SER A 108 -29.61 3.02 -9.16
CA SER A 108 -30.62 1.99 -8.86
C SER A 108 -30.02 0.59 -8.70
N GLN A 109 -28.73 0.41 -9.03
CA GLN A 109 -28.05 -0.86 -8.86
C GLN A 109 -28.09 -1.35 -7.42
N VAL A 110 -28.41 -2.63 -7.26
CA VAL A 110 -28.39 -3.35 -5.99
C VAL A 110 -27.39 -4.52 -6.07
N PRO A 111 -26.89 -5.03 -4.93
CA PRO A 111 -26.07 -6.23 -4.94
C PRO A 111 -26.76 -7.40 -5.65
N GLU A 112 -26.02 -8.10 -6.52
CA GLU A 112 -26.51 -9.25 -7.27
C GLU A 112 -25.80 -10.52 -6.78
N GLU A 113 -26.55 -11.56 -6.41
CA GLU A 113 -25.96 -12.87 -6.11
C GLU A 113 -26.01 -13.79 -7.33
N VAL A 114 -24.85 -14.32 -7.71
CA VAL A 114 -24.71 -15.28 -8.81
C VAL A 114 -24.10 -16.57 -8.30
N ALA A 115 -24.67 -17.70 -8.73
CA ALA A 115 -24.21 -19.03 -8.34
C ALA A 115 -23.39 -19.68 -9.46
N PHE A 116 -22.22 -20.18 -9.12
CA PHE A 116 -21.31 -20.89 -10.02
C PHE A 116 -21.12 -22.32 -9.55
N ASN A 117 -21.09 -23.27 -10.50
CA ASN A 117 -20.68 -24.64 -10.23
C ASN A 117 -19.22 -24.79 -10.67
N VAL A 118 -18.34 -25.15 -9.74
CA VAL A 118 -16.90 -25.26 -9.99
C VAL A 118 -16.33 -26.56 -9.43
N GLY A 119 -15.33 -27.12 -10.10
CA GLY A 119 -14.64 -28.33 -9.63
C GLY A 119 -13.58 -28.05 -8.57
N THR A 120 -12.93 -26.90 -8.65
CA THR A 120 -11.75 -26.54 -7.86
C THR A 120 -11.78 -25.08 -7.45
N ILE A 121 -11.26 -24.78 -6.26
CA ILE A 121 -11.13 -23.42 -5.72
C ILE A 121 -9.66 -23.18 -5.38
N ILE A 122 -9.14 -22.03 -5.79
CA ILE A 122 -7.78 -21.59 -5.47
C ILE A 122 -7.92 -20.33 -4.60
N ILE A 123 -7.38 -20.36 -3.39
CA ILE A 123 -7.38 -19.21 -2.48
C ILE A 123 -6.10 -18.42 -2.69
N ALA A 124 -6.24 -17.17 -3.12
CA ALA A 124 -5.15 -16.25 -3.39
C ALA A 124 -5.49 -14.82 -2.93
N THR A 125 -6.15 -14.69 -1.76
CA THR A 125 -6.63 -13.42 -1.21
C THR A 125 -5.54 -12.49 -0.66
N GLY A 126 -4.28 -12.95 -0.66
CA GLY A 126 -3.14 -12.12 -0.29
C GLY A 126 -2.94 -11.98 1.21
N TRP A 127 -2.56 -10.78 1.64
CA TRP A 127 -2.10 -10.43 2.98
C TRP A 127 -2.33 -8.93 3.22
N ASP A 128 -2.37 -8.52 4.48
CA ASP A 128 -2.53 -7.11 4.88
C ASP A 128 -1.27 -6.57 5.57
N ILE A 129 -1.10 -5.25 5.53
CA ILE A 129 0.01 -4.55 6.17
C ILE A 129 -0.19 -4.54 7.69
N TYR A 130 0.87 -4.85 8.43
CA TYR A 130 0.89 -4.61 9.87
C TYR A 130 1.07 -3.12 10.15
N GLU A 131 0.08 -2.52 10.81
CA GLU A 131 0.14 -1.13 11.27
C GLU A 131 0.58 -1.07 12.74
N PRO A 132 1.81 -0.58 13.03
CA PRO A 132 2.41 -0.64 14.37
C PRO A 132 1.89 0.45 15.31
N TYR A 133 0.56 0.67 15.39
CA TYR A 133 0.00 1.75 16.21
C TYR A 133 0.47 1.68 17.66
N GLY A 134 1.09 2.77 18.13
CA GLY A 134 1.67 2.85 19.47
C GLY A 134 3.06 2.21 19.63
N GLU A 135 3.54 1.47 18.64
CA GLU A 135 4.94 1.02 18.53
C GLU A 135 5.73 2.03 17.70
N TYR A 136 6.95 2.35 18.14
CA TYR A 136 7.88 3.24 17.42
C TYR A 136 7.33 4.63 17.04
N GLY A 137 6.25 5.07 17.71
CA GLY A 137 5.61 6.35 17.46
C GLY A 137 4.68 6.40 16.25
N TYR A 138 4.41 5.27 15.58
CA TYR A 138 3.47 5.23 14.46
C TYR A 138 2.05 5.61 14.90
N GLY A 139 1.39 6.43 14.08
CA GLY A 139 0.10 7.07 14.38
C GLY A 139 0.18 8.30 15.28
N LYS A 140 1.36 8.63 15.84
CA LYS A 140 1.59 9.83 16.66
C LYS A 140 2.60 10.79 16.04
N PHE A 141 3.70 10.27 15.52
CA PHE A 141 4.76 11.05 14.89
C PHE A 141 4.53 11.09 13.39
N GLU A 142 4.33 12.28 12.84
CA GLU A 142 3.94 12.47 11.43
C GLU A 142 5.00 11.93 10.45
N ASN A 143 6.27 11.95 10.86
CA ASN A 143 7.39 11.47 10.04
C ASN A 143 7.72 9.98 10.25
N VAL A 144 6.90 9.24 11.00
CA VAL A 144 7.02 7.78 11.13
C VAL A 144 5.98 7.11 10.24
N ILE A 145 6.45 6.48 9.16
CA ILE A 145 5.63 5.79 8.17
C ILE A 145 6.03 4.32 8.04
N HIS A 146 5.11 3.48 7.54
CA HIS A 146 5.45 2.10 7.17
C HIS A 146 5.91 1.98 5.71
N GLN A 147 6.39 0.78 5.33
CA GLN A 147 6.96 0.55 4.00
C GLN A 147 5.95 0.77 2.87
N ALA A 148 4.69 0.33 3.00
CA ALA A 148 3.69 0.55 1.95
C ALA A 148 3.39 2.05 1.72
N GLN A 149 3.31 2.87 2.78
CA GLN A 149 3.24 4.33 2.66
C GLN A 149 4.43 4.89 1.86
N LEU A 150 5.65 4.42 2.17
CA LEU A 150 6.85 4.81 1.42
C LEU A 150 6.78 4.37 -0.05
N GLU A 151 6.27 3.19 -0.36
CA GLU A 151 6.05 2.74 -1.75
C GLU A 151 5.09 3.67 -2.50
N ARG A 152 3.98 4.08 -1.86
CA ARG A 152 3.05 5.04 -2.45
C ARG A 152 3.71 6.40 -2.66
N ILE A 153 4.49 6.89 -1.70
CA ILE A 153 5.25 8.15 -1.83
C ILE A 153 6.27 8.10 -2.98
N LEU A 154 6.98 6.97 -3.13
CA LEU A 154 7.97 6.78 -4.19
C LEU A 154 7.35 6.54 -5.57
N ALA A 155 6.08 6.15 -5.64
CA ALA A 155 5.42 5.83 -6.89
C ALA A 155 5.17 7.12 -7.72
N PRO A 156 5.52 7.13 -9.02
CA PRO A 156 5.23 8.28 -9.90
C PRO A 156 3.73 8.59 -10.04
N ASN A 157 2.86 7.59 -9.83
CA ASN A 157 1.40 7.73 -9.79
C ASN A 157 0.85 7.70 -8.35
N GLY A 158 1.71 8.01 -7.39
CA GLY A 158 1.36 8.13 -5.98
C GLY A 158 0.96 9.54 -5.58
N PRO A 159 0.57 9.74 -4.31
CA PRO A 159 0.05 11.01 -3.82
C PRO A 159 1.06 12.16 -3.85
N LEU A 160 2.36 11.84 -3.87
CA LEU A 160 3.45 12.81 -4.00
C LEU A 160 4.15 12.75 -5.36
N GLU A 161 3.60 12.04 -6.34
CA GLU A 161 4.15 11.92 -7.71
C GLU A 161 5.62 11.44 -7.75
N GLY A 162 6.06 10.67 -6.76
CA GLY A 162 7.45 10.21 -6.61
C GLY A 162 8.39 11.21 -5.93
N HIS A 163 7.90 12.39 -5.53
CA HIS A 163 8.68 13.43 -4.87
C HIS A 163 8.68 13.26 -3.36
N VAL A 164 9.63 12.47 -2.87
CA VAL A 164 9.76 12.21 -1.43
C VAL A 164 10.07 13.50 -0.65
N HIS A 165 9.27 13.76 0.38
CA HIS A 165 9.56 14.75 1.40
C HIS A 165 9.00 14.29 2.74
N ARG A 166 9.40 14.96 3.81
CA ARG A 166 8.79 14.77 5.13
C ARG A 166 7.33 15.17 5.09
N ILE A 167 6.48 14.37 5.75
CA ILE A 167 5.03 14.62 5.78
C ILE A 167 4.75 15.89 6.59
N SER A 168 5.48 16.12 7.67
CA SER A 168 5.18 17.22 8.60
C SER A 168 5.44 18.62 8.06
N ASP A 169 6.44 18.78 7.19
CA ASP A 169 6.94 20.10 6.80
C ASP A 169 7.36 20.23 5.33
N ALA A 170 7.10 19.20 4.52
CA ALA A 170 7.45 19.13 3.10
C ALA A 170 8.95 19.34 2.78
N LYS A 171 9.85 19.22 3.77
CA LYS A 171 11.29 19.34 3.53
C LYS A 171 11.90 18.02 3.10
N LYS A 172 13.00 18.11 2.36
CA LYS A 172 13.81 16.96 1.99
C LYS A 172 14.43 16.32 3.25
N PRO A 173 14.27 15.00 3.46
CA PRO A 173 14.91 14.33 4.58
C PRO A 173 16.43 14.27 4.38
N LYS A 174 17.18 14.56 5.44
CA LYS A 174 18.65 14.43 5.46
C LYS A 174 19.13 13.17 6.17
N GLU A 175 18.30 12.61 7.04
CA GLU A 175 18.54 11.38 7.79
C GLU A 175 17.28 10.52 7.67
N ILE A 176 17.44 9.26 7.25
CA ILE A 176 16.36 8.30 7.04
C ILE A 176 16.76 6.99 7.70
N VAL A 177 15.88 6.47 8.57
CA VAL A 177 16.14 5.22 9.28
C VAL A 177 15.06 4.20 8.96
N PHE A 178 15.47 3.05 8.45
CA PHE A 178 14.64 1.86 8.32
C PHE A 178 14.79 0.98 9.57
N ILE A 179 13.66 0.60 10.18
CA ILE A 179 13.61 -0.31 11.31
C ILE A 179 13.08 -1.65 10.81
N GLN A 180 13.90 -2.70 10.88
CA GLN A 180 13.47 -4.04 10.49
C GLN A 180 12.66 -4.75 11.56
N CYS A 181 11.91 -5.76 11.13
CA CYS A 181 11.18 -6.68 12.01
C CYS A 181 10.13 -5.98 12.90
N VAL A 182 9.57 -4.86 12.45
CA VAL A 182 8.40 -4.23 13.10
C VAL A 182 7.19 -5.15 12.87
N GLY A 183 6.54 -5.60 13.94
CA GLY A 183 5.47 -6.60 13.90
C GLY A 183 5.89 -8.00 13.42
N SER A 184 7.16 -8.36 13.55
CA SER A 184 7.66 -9.68 13.13
C SER A 184 8.84 -10.11 13.98
N ARG A 185 9.01 -11.42 14.16
CA ARG A 185 10.04 -12.00 15.03
C ARG A 185 9.98 -11.39 16.44
N ASP A 186 8.76 -11.15 16.92
CA ASP A 186 8.44 -10.74 18.28
C ASP A 186 7.69 -11.87 19.01
N THR A 187 7.33 -11.64 20.27
CA THR A 187 6.68 -12.64 21.12
C THR A 187 5.29 -13.05 20.61
N GLU A 188 4.53 -12.13 20.01
CA GLU A 188 3.19 -12.39 19.48
C GLU A 188 3.25 -12.94 18.05
N ARG A 189 4.18 -12.44 17.25
CA ARG A 189 4.39 -12.78 15.83
C ARG A 189 5.80 -13.34 15.67
N PRO A 190 6.04 -14.62 16.05
CA PRO A 190 7.37 -15.21 16.04
C PRO A 190 7.91 -15.51 14.64
N TYR A 191 7.10 -15.34 13.59
CA TYR A 191 7.46 -15.57 12.20
C TYR A 191 8.20 -14.36 11.59
N CYS A 192 8.82 -14.59 10.43
CA CYS A 192 9.42 -13.55 9.61
C CYS A 192 8.54 -13.28 8.38
N SER A 193 8.28 -12.01 8.05
CA SER A 193 7.46 -11.61 6.89
C SER A 193 8.13 -11.80 5.52
N GLY A 194 9.34 -12.35 5.47
CA GLY A 194 10.02 -12.78 4.23
C GLY A 194 10.58 -11.65 3.36
N VAL A 195 9.87 -10.53 3.21
CA VAL A 195 10.16 -9.51 2.18
C VAL A 195 10.76 -8.21 2.71
N CYS A 196 10.58 -7.91 4.00
CA CYS A 196 10.90 -6.59 4.59
C CYS A 196 12.37 -6.17 4.46
N CYS A 197 13.31 -7.12 4.61
CA CYS A 197 14.74 -6.85 4.40
C CYS A 197 15.02 -6.37 2.99
N MET A 198 14.46 -7.04 1.97
CA MET A 198 14.68 -6.67 0.58
C MET A 198 13.99 -5.36 0.20
N LEU A 199 12.79 -5.11 0.72
CA LEU A 199 12.10 -3.83 0.51
C LEU A 199 12.92 -2.65 1.04
N SER A 200 13.49 -2.75 2.24
CA SER A 200 14.36 -1.68 2.76
C SER A 200 15.64 -1.47 1.97
N LEU A 201 16.25 -2.53 1.44
CA LEU A 201 17.44 -2.40 0.59
C LEU A 201 17.08 -1.72 -0.73
N LYS A 202 15.92 -2.09 -1.31
CA LYS A 202 15.39 -1.50 -2.53
C LYS A 202 15.07 -0.01 -2.33
N ASN A 203 14.23 0.31 -1.36
CA ASN A 203 13.82 1.68 -1.07
C ASN A 203 14.99 2.54 -0.59
N GLY A 204 15.89 1.99 0.23
CA GLY A 204 17.11 2.66 0.64
C GLY A 204 17.99 3.07 -0.55
N LYS A 205 18.15 2.19 -1.55
CA LYS A 205 18.89 2.55 -2.77
C LYS A 205 18.18 3.59 -3.63
N LEU A 206 16.85 3.50 -3.78
CA LEU A 206 16.07 4.50 -4.51
C LEU A 206 16.18 5.88 -3.85
N LEU A 207 16.04 5.92 -2.52
CA LEU A 207 16.22 7.16 -1.75
C LEU A 207 17.63 7.70 -1.84
N LYS A 208 18.66 6.85 -1.93
CA LYS A 208 20.05 7.30 -2.12
C LYS A 208 20.30 7.87 -3.52
N GLN A 209 19.56 7.41 -4.53
CA GLN A 209 19.61 7.98 -5.88
C GLN A 209 18.95 9.36 -5.91
N GLU A 210 17.82 9.52 -5.21
CA GLU A 210 17.09 10.80 -5.10
C GLU A 210 17.80 11.81 -4.19
N PHE A 211 18.37 11.33 -3.07
CA PHE A 211 19.10 12.12 -2.08
C PHE A 211 20.50 11.54 -1.84
N PRO A 212 21.48 11.81 -2.73
CA PRO A 212 22.84 11.30 -2.58
C PRO A 212 23.50 11.65 -1.24
N GLU A 213 23.22 12.86 -0.75
CA GLU A 213 23.76 13.42 0.50
C GLU A 213 22.99 12.99 1.76
N ALA A 214 21.85 12.30 1.63
CA ALA A 214 21.10 11.84 2.80
C ALA A 214 21.81 10.64 3.44
N ASN A 215 21.87 10.65 4.77
CA ASN A 215 22.24 9.49 5.55
C ASN A 215 21.07 8.52 5.55
N ILE A 216 21.32 7.28 5.12
CA ILE A 216 20.32 6.22 5.15
C ILE A 216 20.86 5.10 6.02
N THR A 217 20.11 4.77 7.07
CA THR A 217 20.47 3.74 8.03
C THR A 217 19.43 2.62 8.02
N ILE A 218 19.88 1.36 7.97
CA ILE A 218 19.02 0.19 8.17
C ILE A 218 19.41 -0.51 9.47
N CYS A 219 18.49 -0.47 10.44
CA CYS A 219 18.60 -1.15 11.73
C CYS A 219 17.98 -2.56 11.63
N TYR A 220 18.79 -3.61 11.81
CA TYR A 220 18.38 -4.99 11.57
C TYR A 220 18.87 -5.98 12.63
N ILE A 221 18.22 -7.14 12.72
CA ILE A 221 18.70 -8.28 13.53
C ILE A 221 19.57 -9.18 12.66
N ASP A 222 18.98 -9.67 11.57
CA ASP A 222 19.64 -10.44 10.50
C ASP A 222 19.11 -9.96 9.15
N MET A 223 19.99 -9.76 8.17
CA MET A 223 19.59 -9.50 6.79
C MET A 223 19.22 -10.82 6.11
N ARG A 224 17.98 -10.94 5.64
CA ARG A 224 17.49 -12.15 4.97
C ARG A 224 17.39 -11.91 3.47
N THR A 225 18.43 -12.34 2.76
CA THR A 225 18.68 -12.11 1.32
C THR A 225 18.86 -13.45 0.59
N ASN A 226 17.97 -14.40 0.87
CA ASN A 226 18.17 -15.82 0.57
C ASN A 226 17.65 -16.30 -0.80
N GLU A 227 17.16 -15.42 -1.66
CA GLU A 227 16.74 -15.79 -3.02
C GLU A 227 17.80 -15.47 -4.07
N LYS A 228 17.59 -15.96 -5.30
CA LYS A 228 18.53 -15.75 -6.41
C LYS A 228 18.76 -14.26 -6.66
N GLY A 229 20.01 -13.82 -6.58
CA GLY A 229 20.38 -12.43 -6.82
C GLY A 229 20.21 -11.50 -5.61
N PHE A 230 19.65 -11.97 -4.49
CA PHE A 230 19.34 -11.12 -3.34
C PHE A 230 20.59 -10.80 -2.53
N GLU A 231 21.49 -11.75 -2.35
CA GLU A 231 22.77 -11.49 -1.68
C GLU A 231 23.61 -10.50 -2.49
N GLU A 232 23.67 -10.66 -3.81
CA GLU A 232 24.34 -9.72 -4.70
C GLU A 232 23.68 -8.34 -4.65
N TYR A 233 22.35 -8.28 -4.49
CA TYR A 233 21.65 -7.02 -4.28
C TYR A 233 22.01 -6.37 -2.95
N TYR A 234 22.07 -7.14 -1.87
CA TYR A 234 22.51 -6.66 -0.56
C TYR A 234 23.93 -6.12 -0.60
N GLN A 235 24.88 -6.82 -1.23
CA GLN A 235 26.25 -6.32 -1.38
C GLN A 235 26.28 -4.99 -2.15
N ARG A 236 25.50 -4.86 -3.23
CA ARG A 236 25.39 -3.59 -3.96
C ARG A 236 24.80 -2.47 -3.09
N ALA A 237 23.76 -2.76 -2.32
CA ALA A 237 23.11 -1.79 -1.43
C ALA A 237 24.06 -1.33 -0.32
N LYS A 238 24.75 -2.27 0.34
CA LYS A 238 25.76 -1.99 1.35
C LYS A 238 26.91 -1.12 0.81
N ASN A 239 27.30 -1.33 -0.44
CA ASN A 239 28.31 -0.52 -1.13
C ASN A 239 27.78 0.82 -1.68
N SER A 240 26.49 1.13 -1.50
CA SER A 240 25.85 2.37 -1.94
C SER A 240 25.75 3.41 -0.80
N ASP A 241 26.71 3.42 0.14
CA ASP A 241 26.72 4.36 1.28
C ASP A 241 25.44 4.30 2.14
N ILE A 242 24.88 3.10 2.30
CA ILE A 242 23.79 2.80 3.23
C ILE A 242 24.41 2.22 4.50
N ARG A 243 24.17 2.87 5.63
CA ARG A 243 24.67 2.44 6.94
C ARG A 243 23.88 1.25 7.44
N MET A 244 24.57 0.16 7.75
CA MET A 244 23.96 -1.05 8.31
C MET A 244 24.25 -1.15 9.81
N ILE A 245 23.21 -1.08 10.65
CA ILE A 245 23.34 -1.24 12.11
C ILE A 245 22.67 -2.54 12.54
N ARG A 246 23.45 -3.47 13.10
CA ARG A 246 22.91 -4.72 13.64
C ARG A 246 22.42 -4.53 15.07
N GLY A 247 21.16 -4.12 15.21
CA GLY A 247 20.51 -3.82 16.48
C GLY A 247 19.01 -3.59 16.32
N LYS A 248 18.24 -3.95 17.36
CA LYS A 248 16.83 -3.57 17.47
C LYS A 248 16.75 -2.17 18.09
N VAL A 249 15.91 -1.31 17.53
CA VAL A 249 15.68 0.04 18.06
C VAL A 249 15.00 -0.07 19.42
N GLY A 250 15.56 0.62 20.42
CA GLY A 250 15.09 0.58 21.80
C GLY A 250 14.24 1.78 22.20
N GLU A 251 14.55 2.97 21.70
CA GLU A 251 13.85 4.20 22.05
C GLU A 251 13.68 5.08 20.81
N ILE A 252 12.48 5.66 20.68
CA ILE A 252 12.14 6.65 19.65
C ILE A 252 11.40 7.81 20.32
N THR A 253 11.85 9.03 20.04
CA THR A 253 11.21 10.27 20.51
C THR A 253 11.11 11.27 19.36
N GLU A 254 10.12 12.17 19.42
CA GLU A 254 9.98 13.27 18.46
C GLU A 254 10.30 14.59 19.15
N ASP A 255 11.06 15.44 18.48
CA ASP A 255 11.18 16.85 18.84
C ASP A 255 9.88 17.59 18.48
N PRO A 256 9.16 18.18 19.45
CA PRO A 256 7.86 18.80 19.20
C PRO A 256 7.92 20.03 18.29
N GLU A 257 9.07 20.72 18.20
CA GLU A 257 9.23 21.91 17.36
C GLU A 257 9.65 21.54 15.94
N THR A 258 10.67 20.69 15.81
CA THR A 258 11.26 20.37 14.51
C THR A 258 10.62 19.16 13.83
N LYS A 259 9.84 18.38 14.58
CA LYS A 259 9.27 17.10 14.15
C LYS A 259 10.31 16.04 13.76
N ASN A 260 11.57 16.25 14.15
CA ASN A 260 12.64 15.27 13.95
C ASN A 260 12.42 14.07 14.86
N VAL A 261 12.66 12.88 14.33
CA VAL A 261 12.54 11.62 15.06
C VAL A 261 13.92 11.17 15.50
N ASN A 262 14.15 11.17 16.81
CA ASN A 262 15.39 10.73 17.42
C ASN A 262 15.31 9.24 17.76
N ILE A 263 16.33 8.48 17.37
CA ILE A 263 16.38 7.03 17.52
C ILE A 263 17.60 6.63 18.35
N ARG A 264 17.40 5.71 19.30
CA ARG A 264 18.48 5.02 20.01
C ARG A 264 18.46 3.53 19.70
N VAL A 265 19.58 3.04 19.19
CA VAL A 265 19.78 1.64 18.82
C VAL A 265 21.05 1.10 19.46
N TYR A 266 20.94 -0.05 20.12
CA TYR A 266 22.12 -0.77 20.60
C TYR A 266 22.68 -1.60 19.44
N SER A 267 23.95 -1.37 19.10
CA SER A 267 24.66 -2.12 18.06
C SER A 267 25.36 -3.32 18.64
N SER A 268 24.90 -4.52 18.29
CA SER A 268 25.50 -5.79 18.73
C SER A 268 26.91 -6.04 18.18
N LEU A 269 27.34 -5.30 17.16
CA LEU A 269 28.67 -5.46 16.55
C LEU A 269 29.72 -4.57 17.19
N THR A 270 29.31 -3.44 17.77
CA THR A 270 30.21 -2.45 18.37
C THR A 270 30.06 -2.34 19.88
N ASP A 271 29.03 -2.97 20.45
CA ASP A 271 28.67 -2.89 21.87
C ASP A 271 28.40 -1.45 22.34
N GLU A 272 27.83 -0.63 21.45
CA GLU A 272 27.56 0.79 21.70
C GLU A 272 26.10 1.16 21.44
N ILE A 273 25.62 2.18 22.17
CA ILE A 273 24.35 2.82 21.88
C ILE A 273 24.59 3.95 20.87
N ILE A 274 24.06 3.76 19.66
CA ILE A 274 24.11 4.75 18.59
C ILE A 274 22.86 5.62 18.69
N LYS A 275 23.07 6.94 18.64
CA LYS A 275 22.02 7.95 18.55
C LYS A 275 21.94 8.46 17.11
N ILE A 276 20.74 8.57 16.58
CA ILE A 276 20.45 9.09 15.23
C ILE A 276 19.37 10.16 15.39
N SER A 277 19.55 11.31 14.73
CA SER A 277 18.72 12.53 14.90
C SER A 277 18.59 13.31 13.60
#